data_AF-A0A6J5JKH1-F1
#
_entry.id   AF-A0A6J5JKH1-F1
#
_cell.length_a   1.000
_cell.length_b   1.000
_cell.length_c   1.000
_cell.angle_alpha   90.00
_cell.angle_beta   90.00
_cell.angle_gamma   90.00
#
_symmetry.space_group_name_H-M   'P 1'
#
loop_
_entity.id
_entity.type
_entity.pdbx_description
1 polymer ?
#
loop_
_entity_poly.entity_id
_entity_poly.type
_entity_poly.pdbx_seq_one_letter_code
_entity_poly.pdbx_strand_id
1 'polypeptide(L)'
;MSAPSLAAALAGVPRHRAKKPRAQPEHDSQVALFEWARMPSVVRSLPGLDLLEGSMNGVKLTKAQAGKAKAAGMLKGSHDVRLPVARGHWIGLSIELKAAKGRPTDEQLAIGSRLEEEGWRVHFVWDWLEAVRIITEYLSLPRPGLTPCSSQSGCA
;
A
#
# COMPACT_ATOMS: atom_id res chain seq x y z
N MET A 1 18.67 27.71 -58.10
CA MET A 1 18.04 28.08 -56.80
C MET A 1 18.19 26.88 -55.88
N SER A 2 19.12 26.91 -54.94
CA SER A 2 19.38 25.75 -54.06
C SER A 2 18.43 25.74 -52.87
N ALA A 3 17.74 24.61 -52.66
CA ALA A 3 16.88 24.40 -51.50
C ALA A 3 17.70 24.42 -50.19
N PRO A 4 17.15 24.94 -49.09
CA PRO A 4 17.86 24.93 -47.81
C PRO A 4 18.00 23.50 -47.27
N SER A 5 19.13 23.24 -46.63
CA SER A 5 19.46 21.98 -45.95
C SER A 5 18.43 21.66 -44.85
N LEU A 6 18.11 20.37 -44.70
CA LEU A 6 17.24 19.79 -43.67
C LEU A 6 17.64 20.23 -42.23
N ALA A 7 18.90 20.61 -42.02
CA ALA A 7 19.40 21.12 -40.74
C ALA A 7 18.77 22.48 -40.32
N ALA A 8 18.32 23.30 -41.28
CA ALA A 8 17.70 24.59 -40.99
C ALA A 8 16.25 24.48 -40.48
N ALA A 9 15.59 23.33 -40.66
CA ALA A 9 14.19 23.13 -40.30
C ALA A 9 13.94 22.78 -38.83
N LEU A 10 14.99 22.47 -38.04
CA LEU A 10 14.86 21.98 -36.66
C LEU A 10 15.34 22.97 -35.58
N ALA A 11 15.82 24.15 -35.96
CA ALA A 11 16.38 25.14 -35.03
C ALA A 11 15.32 25.92 -34.21
N GLY A 12 14.02 25.76 -34.53
CA GLY A 12 12.93 26.54 -33.93
C GLY A 12 11.91 25.74 -33.10
N VAL A 13 12.08 24.43 -32.91
CA VAL A 13 11.11 23.63 -32.16
C VAL A 13 11.37 23.79 -30.65
N PRO A 14 10.43 24.33 -29.86
CA PRO A 14 10.60 24.42 -28.41
C PRO A 14 10.71 23.02 -27.83
N ARG A 15 11.88 22.69 -27.26
CA ARG A 15 12.04 21.47 -26.46
C ARG A 15 11.28 21.67 -25.17
N HIS A 16 10.08 21.10 -25.06
CA HIS A 16 9.38 21.02 -23.78
C HIS A 16 10.24 20.22 -22.80
N ARG A 17 10.90 20.90 -21.87
CA ARG A 17 11.62 20.27 -20.77
C ARG A 17 10.60 19.55 -19.90
N ALA A 18 10.60 18.22 -19.94
CA ALA A 18 9.76 17.42 -19.06
C ALA A 18 10.02 17.82 -17.61
N LYS A 19 8.96 18.18 -16.87
CA LYS A 19 9.06 18.45 -15.44
C LYS A 19 9.44 17.15 -14.74
N LYS A 20 10.48 17.18 -13.88
CA LYS A 20 10.81 16.03 -13.03
C LYS A 20 9.55 15.62 -12.24
N PRO A 21 9.26 14.31 -12.12
CA PRO A 21 8.19 13.84 -11.25
C PRO A 21 8.40 14.39 -9.83
N ARG A 22 7.31 14.78 -9.16
CA ARG A 22 7.38 15.12 -7.74
C ARG A 22 7.74 13.84 -6.98
N ALA A 23 8.66 13.94 -6.02
CA ALA A 23 8.98 12.83 -5.12
C ALA A 23 7.70 12.37 -4.41
N GLN A 24 7.49 11.06 -4.31
CA GLN A 24 6.37 10.44 -3.60
C GLN A 24 6.94 9.48 -2.54
N PRO A 25 7.60 10.00 -1.50
CA PRO A 25 8.36 9.17 -0.57
C PRO A 25 7.51 8.13 0.19
N GLU A 26 6.22 8.39 0.40
CA GLU A 26 5.28 7.39 0.95
C GLU A 26 5.02 6.26 -0.05
N HIS A 27 4.82 6.59 -1.33
CA HIS A 27 4.68 5.60 -2.40
C HIS A 27 5.97 4.78 -2.58
N ASP A 28 7.13 5.44 -2.61
CA ASP A 28 8.43 4.78 -2.73
C ASP A 28 8.67 3.81 -1.56
N SER A 29 8.25 4.19 -0.35
CA SER A 29 8.31 3.33 0.85
C SER A 29 7.37 2.11 0.73
N GLN A 30 6.14 2.32 0.23
CA GLN A 30 5.21 1.24 -0.02
C GLN A 30 5.74 0.27 -1.09
N VAL A 31 6.32 0.79 -2.18
CA VAL A 31 6.96 -0.03 -3.23
C VAL A 31 8.09 -0.87 -2.64
N ALA A 32 9.02 -0.27 -1.89
CA ALA A 32 10.12 -0.99 -1.26
C ALA A 32 9.63 -2.10 -0.30
N LEU A 33 8.60 -1.82 0.49
CA LEU A 33 7.97 -2.80 1.37
C LEU A 33 7.42 -4.00 0.58
N PHE A 34 6.69 -3.75 -0.52
CA PHE A 34 6.13 -4.83 -1.33
C PHE A 34 7.19 -5.57 -2.14
N GLU A 35 8.25 -4.91 -2.62
CA GLU A 35 9.37 -5.59 -3.25
C GLU A 35 10.00 -6.61 -2.30
N TRP A 36 10.29 -6.21 -1.05
CA TRP A 36 10.75 -7.11 0.00
C TRP A 36 9.74 -8.24 0.27
N ALA A 37 8.46 -7.90 0.48
CA ALA A 37 7.43 -8.86 0.84
C ALA A 37 7.14 -9.90 -0.25
N ARG A 38 7.48 -9.60 -1.51
CA ARG A 38 7.29 -10.50 -2.66
C ARG A 38 8.53 -11.32 -3.01
N MET A 39 9.66 -11.12 -2.33
CA MET A 39 10.83 -11.98 -2.52
C MET A 39 10.49 -13.44 -2.17
N PRO A 40 10.77 -14.43 -3.05
CA PRO A 40 10.41 -15.83 -2.80
C PRO A 40 10.99 -16.42 -1.50
N SER A 41 12.20 -15.99 -1.12
CA SER A 41 12.82 -16.38 0.14
C SER A 41 12.06 -15.85 1.36
N VAL A 42 11.61 -14.60 1.31
CA VAL A 42 10.87 -13.93 2.38
C VAL A 42 9.50 -14.58 2.56
N VAL A 43 8.73 -14.73 1.48
CA VAL A 43 7.41 -15.39 1.49
C VAL A 43 7.51 -16.80 2.09
N ARG A 44 8.55 -17.56 1.73
CA ARG A 44 8.78 -18.91 2.28
C ARG A 44 9.06 -18.90 3.78
N SER A 45 9.78 -17.89 4.26
CA SER A 45 10.16 -17.77 5.68
C SER A 45 9.04 -17.23 6.58
N LEU A 46 8.03 -16.56 6.02
CA LEU A 46 6.97 -15.88 6.76
C LEU A 46 5.57 -16.35 6.31
N PRO A 47 5.09 -17.52 6.81
CA PRO A 47 3.80 -18.07 6.42
C PRO A 47 2.64 -17.07 6.64
N GLY A 48 1.87 -16.79 5.59
CA GLY A 48 0.76 -15.83 5.58
C GLY A 48 1.11 -14.46 5.00
N LEU A 49 2.39 -14.14 4.80
CA LEU A 49 2.81 -12.88 4.18
C LEU A 49 2.33 -12.73 2.73
N ASP A 50 2.06 -13.84 2.05
CA ASP A 50 1.51 -13.89 0.70
C ASP A 50 0.18 -13.11 0.57
N LEU A 51 -0.58 -13.00 1.67
CA LEU A 51 -1.84 -12.28 1.76
C LEU A 51 -1.68 -10.77 2.04
N LEU A 52 -0.46 -10.24 2.19
CA LEU A 52 -0.23 -8.81 2.36
C LEU A 52 -0.76 -8.05 1.13
N GLU A 53 -1.58 -7.02 1.35
CA GLU A 53 -2.19 -6.21 0.31
C GLU A 53 -1.91 -4.71 0.48
N GLY A 54 -1.80 -4.01 -0.64
CA GLY A 54 -1.57 -2.57 -0.69
C GLY A 54 -2.80 -1.84 -1.21
N SER A 55 -3.16 -0.75 -0.55
CA SER A 55 -4.21 0.17 -0.97
C SER A 55 -3.72 1.14 -2.04
N MET A 56 -4.64 1.65 -2.85
CA MET A 56 -4.40 2.78 -3.78
C MET A 56 -4.85 4.12 -3.20
N ASN A 57 -5.26 4.19 -1.93
CA ASN A 57 -5.80 5.40 -1.33
C ASN A 57 -4.85 6.59 -1.30
N GLY A 58 -3.54 6.34 -1.17
CA GLY A 58 -2.50 7.38 -1.24
C GLY A 58 -2.18 7.84 -2.66
N VAL A 59 -2.70 7.17 -3.70
CA VAL A 59 -2.40 7.50 -5.10
C VAL A 59 -3.23 8.69 -5.56
N LYS A 60 -2.57 9.65 -6.20
CA LYS A 60 -3.25 10.79 -6.82
C LYS A 60 -4.09 10.35 -8.02
N LEU A 61 -5.41 10.30 -7.83
CA LEU A 61 -6.38 9.99 -8.89
C LEU A 61 -6.94 11.28 -9.54
N THR A 62 -7.36 11.18 -10.80
CA THR A 62 -8.24 12.21 -11.40
C THR A 62 -9.60 12.22 -10.70
N LYS A 63 -10.36 13.31 -10.79
CA LYS A 63 -11.71 13.41 -10.20
C LYS A 63 -12.63 12.27 -10.64
N ALA A 64 -12.59 11.91 -11.93
CA ALA A 64 -13.39 10.82 -12.47
C ALA A 64 -12.96 9.45 -11.92
N GLN A 65 -11.65 9.18 -11.84
CA GLN A 65 -11.12 7.95 -11.26
C GLN A 65 -11.46 7.84 -9.77
N ALA A 66 -11.30 8.93 -9.00
CA ALA A 66 -11.67 8.96 -7.59
C ALA A 66 -13.17 8.73 -7.38
N GLY A 67 -14.02 9.28 -8.26
CA GLY A 67 -15.47 9.03 -8.24
C GLY A 67 -15.80 7.56 -8.47
N LYS A 68 -15.21 6.95 -9.51
CA LYS A 68 -15.36 5.51 -9.80
C LYS A 68 -14.85 4.62 -8.66
N ALA A 69 -13.68 4.95 -8.10
CA ALA A 69 -13.08 4.18 -7.01
C ALA A 69 -13.96 4.20 -5.75
N LYS A 70 -14.47 5.39 -5.36
CA LYS A 70 -15.41 5.50 -4.23
C LYS A 70 -16.70 4.74 -4.48
N ALA A 71 -17.27 4.83 -5.68
CA ALA A 71 -18.46 4.08 -6.06
C ALA A 71 -18.21 2.56 -6.03
N ALA A 72 -16.98 2.12 -6.28
CA ALA A 72 -16.54 0.72 -6.18
C ALA A 72 -16.09 0.32 -4.76
N GLY A 73 -16.33 1.15 -3.74
CA GLY A 73 -16.05 0.79 -2.33
C GLY A 73 -14.72 1.29 -1.77
N MET A 74 -13.99 2.16 -2.49
CA MET A 74 -12.78 2.78 -1.95
C MET A 74 -13.10 3.62 -0.70
N LEU A 75 -12.73 3.09 0.47
CA LEU A 75 -12.96 3.73 1.76
C LEU A 75 -11.96 4.86 1.98
N LYS A 76 -12.44 6.10 2.08
CA LYS A 76 -11.58 7.26 2.37
C LYS A 76 -10.87 7.06 3.71
N GLY A 77 -9.56 7.32 3.74
CA GLY A 77 -8.75 7.19 4.96
C GLY A 77 -8.31 5.76 5.30
N SER A 78 -8.70 4.74 4.52
CA SER A 78 -8.13 3.40 4.69
C SER A 78 -6.62 3.43 4.51
N HIS A 79 -5.93 2.72 5.40
CA HIS A 79 -4.47 2.65 5.47
C HIS A 79 -3.85 2.01 4.23
N ASP A 80 -2.56 2.25 4.06
CA ASP A 80 -1.79 1.85 2.87
C ASP A 80 -1.58 0.35 2.75
N VAL A 81 -1.44 -0.36 3.87
CA VAL A 81 -1.09 -1.78 3.90
C VAL A 81 -2.01 -2.53 4.85
N ARG A 82 -2.52 -3.68 4.40
CA ARG A 82 -3.26 -4.61 5.24
C ARG A 82 -2.73 -6.02 5.09
N LEU A 83 -2.76 -6.74 6.20
CA LEU A 83 -2.46 -8.16 6.28
C LEU A 83 -3.64 -8.85 6.97
N PRO A 84 -4.59 -9.41 6.20
CA PRO A 84 -5.81 -10.03 6.70
C PRO A 84 -5.53 -11.44 7.25
N VAL A 85 -4.63 -11.53 8.22
CA VAL A 85 -4.10 -12.80 8.72
C VAL A 85 -4.12 -12.79 10.24
N ALA A 86 -5.04 -13.54 10.84
CA ALA A 86 -5.17 -13.59 12.28
C ALA A 86 -3.91 -14.18 12.96
N ARG A 87 -3.46 -13.50 14.01
CA ARG A 87 -2.26 -13.82 14.80
C ARG A 87 -2.47 -13.34 16.23
N GLY A 88 -2.07 -14.14 17.22
CA GLY A 88 -2.34 -13.84 18.62
C GLY A 88 -3.85 -13.64 18.86
N HIS A 89 -4.23 -12.50 19.43
CA HIS A 89 -5.63 -12.10 19.64
C HIS A 89 -6.16 -11.11 18.60
N TRP A 90 -5.38 -10.80 17.56
CA TRP A 90 -5.76 -9.83 16.53
C TRP A 90 -6.27 -10.56 15.28
N ILE A 91 -7.30 -10.00 14.64
CA ILE A 91 -7.89 -10.60 13.44
C ILE A 91 -7.14 -10.24 12.15
N GLY A 92 -6.29 -9.22 12.22
CA GLY A 92 -5.41 -8.79 11.13
C GLY A 92 -4.50 -7.64 11.57
N LEU A 93 -3.65 -7.19 10.65
CA LEU A 93 -2.74 -6.06 10.83
C LEU A 93 -3.00 -4.99 9.75
N SER A 94 -3.06 -3.73 10.16
CA SER A 94 -3.19 -2.55 9.31
C SER A 94 -2.03 -1.59 9.57
N ILE A 95 -1.38 -1.11 8.51
CA ILE A 95 -0.24 -0.21 8.58
C ILE A 95 -0.48 0.98 7.65
N GLU A 96 -0.42 2.19 8.21
CA GLU A 96 -0.38 3.46 7.48
C GLU A 96 1.07 3.95 7.38
N LEU A 97 1.55 4.21 6.16
CA LEU A 97 2.92 4.65 5.89
C LEU A 97 2.97 6.16 5.75
N LYS A 98 3.91 6.79 6.45
CA LYS A 98 4.20 8.22 6.38
C LYS A 98 5.63 8.48 5.95
N ALA A 99 5.88 9.69 5.47
CA ALA A 99 7.22 10.16 5.17
C ALA A 99 7.61 11.41 5.98
N ALA A 100 8.84 11.41 6.50
CA ALA A 100 9.46 12.56 7.16
C ALA A 100 8.60 13.20 8.27
N LYS A 101 8.02 14.37 8.01
CA LYS A 101 7.15 15.11 8.95
C LYS A 101 5.66 14.96 8.63
N GLY A 102 5.31 14.07 7.70
CA GLY A 102 3.92 13.76 7.36
C GLY A 102 3.16 13.31 8.61
N ARG A 103 1.92 13.75 8.75
CA ARG A 103 1.04 13.38 9.86
C ARG A 103 -0.16 12.62 9.32
N PRO A 104 -0.67 11.60 10.03
CA PRO A 104 -1.95 10.99 9.70
C PRO A 104 -3.03 12.07 9.60
N THR A 105 -3.91 11.92 8.62
CA THR A 105 -5.13 12.73 8.50
C THR A 105 -6.15 12.31 9.55
N ASP A 106 -7.10 13.18 9.87
CA ASP A 106 -8.17 12.86 10.82
C ASP A 106 -8.97 11.62 10.38
N GLU A 107 -9.19 11.43 9.08
CA GLU A 107 -9.84 10.23 8.57
C GLU A 107 -8.99 8.97 8.75
N GLN A 108 -7.66 9.05 8.59
CA GLN A 108 -6.76 7.91 8.82
C GLN A 108 -6.71 7.52 10.30
N LEU A 109 -6.75 8.50 11.20
CA LEU A 109 -6.86 8.27 12.64
C LEU A 109 -8.21 7.62 12.99
N ALA A 110 -9.31 8.15 12.46
CA ALA A 110 -10.65 7.62 12.70
C ALA A 110 -10.80 6.17 12.20
N ILE A 111 -10.27 5.86 11.01
CA ILE A 111 -10.24 4.48 10.50
C ILE A 111 -9.36 3.59 11.38
N GLY A 112 -8.21 4.07 11.84
CA GLY A 112 -7.34 3.34 12.76
C GLY A 112 -8.08 2.94 14.04
N SER A 113 -8.72 3.90 14.72
CA SER A 113 -9.49 3.62 15.94
C SER A 113 -10.63 2.63 15.68
N ARG A 114 -11.36 2.77 14.57
CA ARG A 114 -12.40 1.80 14.19
C ARG A 114 -11.84 0.40 13.94
N LEU A 115 -10.69 0.27 13.30
CA LEU A 115 -10.06 -1.04 13.07
C LEU A 115 -9.64 -1.70 14.39
N GLU A 116 -9.10 -0.93 15.33
CA GLU A 116 -8.76 -1.44 16.67
C GLU A 116 -10.00 -1.92 17.43
N GLU A 117 -11.11 -1.18 17.36
CA GLU A 117 -12.41 -1.60 17.93
C GLU A 117 -12.91 -2.92 17.34
N GLU A 118 -12.67 -3.18 16.05
CA GLU A 118 -13.01 -4.43 15.37
C GLU A 118 -11.95 -5.54 15.59
N GLY A 119 -10.90 -5.29 16.40
CA GLY A 119 -9.89 -6.29 16.78
C GLY A 119 -8.66 -6.37 15.86
N TRP A 120 -8.42 -5.37 15.02
CA TRP A 120 -7.19 -5.28 14.23
C TRP A 120 -6.03 -4.71 15.05
N ARG A 121 -4.81 -5.09 14.68
CA ARG A 121 -3.60 -4.39 15.12
C ARG A 121 -3.32 -3.24 14.16
N VAL A 122 -3.13 -2.02 14.67
CA VAL A 122 -2.91 -0.83 13.84
C VAL A 122 -1.57 -0.19 14.14
N HIS A 123 -0.85 0.25 13.11
CA HIS A 123 0.39 1.02 13.24
C HIS A 123 0.45 2.17 12.24
N PHE A 124 1.03 3.30 12.66
CA PHE A 124 1.42 4.41 11.80
C PHE A 124 2.95 4.46 11.77
N VAL A 125 3.54 4.37 10.59
CA VAL A 125 4.98 4.05 10.45
C VAL A 125 5.64 4.99 9.47
N TRP A 126 6.81 5.55 9.81
CA TRP A 126 7.51 6.56 9.00
C TRP A 126 8.68 6.01 8.18
N ASP A 127 8.93 4.71 8.31
CA ASP A 127 10.00 3.98 7.63
C ASP A 127 9.49 2.60 7.23
N TRP A 128 9.70 2.20 5.98
CA TRP A 128 9.29 0.89 5.49
C TRP A 128 10.05 -0.25 6.19
N LEU A 129 11.27 -0.01 6.68
CA LEU A 129 12.02 -1.02 7.46
C LEU A 129 11.35 -1.29 8.81
N GLU A 130 10.77 -0.28 9.44
CA GLU A 130 9.99 -0.43 10.66
C GLU A 130 8.69 -1.23 10.37
N ALA A 131 8.07 -1.03 9.19
CA ALA A 131 6.93 -1.85 8.76
C ALA A 131 7.33 -3.33 8.55
N VAL A 132 8.51 -3.59 7.97
CA VAL A 132 9.08 -4.96 7.87
C VAL A 132 9.21 -5.60 9.25
N ARG A 133 9.75 -4.88 10.23
CA ARG A 133 9.89 -5.35 11.61
C ARG A 133 8.54 -5.69 12.22
N ILE A 134 7.56 -4.78 12.12
CA ILE A 134 6.21 -4.96 12.64
C ILE A 134 5.52 -6.18 12.02
N ILE A 135 5.60 -6.35 10.69
CA ILE A 135 5.01 -7.50 9.99
C ILE A 135 5.67 -8.81 10.43
N THR A 136 6.99 -8.83 10.55
CA THR A 136 7.76 -10.02 10.98
C THR A 136 7.39 -10.42 12.41
N GLU A 137 7.33 -9.46 13.34
CA GLU A 137 6.90 -9.68 14.72
C GLU A 137 5.43 -10.10 14.82
N TYR A 138 4.56 -9.53 13.98
CA TYR A 138 3.16 -9.91 13.96
C TYR A 138 2.99 -11.36 13.48
N LEU A 139 3.69 -11.75 12.41
CA LEU A 139 3.60 -13.10 11.85
C LEU A 139 4.26 -14.18 12.72
N SER A 140 5.15 -13.80 13.63
CA SER A 140 5.76 -14.71 14.62
C SER A 140 4.86 -15.05 15.80
N LEU A 141 3.78 -14.28 16.01
CA LEU A 141 2.76 -14.61 17.02
C LEU A 141 2.06 -15.95 16.69
N PRO A 142 1.51 -16.65 17.69
CA PRO A 142 0.79 -17.89 17.45
C PRO A 142 -0.37 -17.72 16.47
N ARG A 143 -0.59 -18.71 15.60
CA ARG A 143 -1.85 -18.81 14.85
C ARG A 143 -2.99 -19.15 15.82
N PRO A 144 -4.16 -18.50 15.71
CA PRO A 144 -5.32 -18.93 16.47
C PRO A 144 -5.69 -20.36 16.08
N GLY A 145 -6.16 -21.15 17.05
CA GLY A 145 -6.65 -22.50 16.83
C GLY A 145 -7.98 -22.47 16.09
N LEU A 146 -7.94 -22.24 14.78
CA LEU A 146 -9.11 -22.24 13.90
C LEU A 146 -9.18 -23.56 13.16
N THR A 147 -10.33 -24.21 13.18
CA THR A 147 -10.62 -25.38 12.33
C THR A 147 -11.15 -24.88 11.00
N PRO A 148 -10.41 -25.04 9.88
CA PRO A 148 -10.94 -24.73 8.56
C PRO A 148 -12.20 -25.56 8.32
N CYS A 149 -13.20 -25.00 7.63
CA CYS A 149 -14.34 -25.79 7.21
C CYS A 149 -13.85 -26.83 6.18
N SER A 150 -13.73 -28.07 6.61
CA SER A 150 -13.05 -29.15 5.87
C SER A 150 -13.97 -29.91 4.92
N SER A 151 -15.24 -29.51 4.75
CA SER A 151 -16.10 -30.10 3.73
C SER A 151 -17.25 -29.17 3.32
N GLN A 152 -17.56 -29.14 2.03
CA GLN A 152 -18.63 -28.33 1.41
C GLN A 152 -20.07 -28.72 1.83
N SER A 153 -20.26 -29.41 2.96
CA SER A 153 -21.57 -29.92 3.39
C SER A 153 -22.26 -29.08 4.48
N GLY A 154 -21.70 -27.92 4.84
CA GLY A 154 -22.30 -27.06 5.88
C GLY A 154 -21.95 -25.57 5.81
N CYS A 155 -21.29 -25.10 4.76
CA CYS A 155 -21.21 -23.67 4.49
C CYS A 155 -22.48 -23.29 3.73
N ALA A 156 -23.46 -22.75 4.46
CA ALA A 156 -24.58 -22.03 3.85
C ALA A 156 -24.08 -20.74 3.17
#